data_AF-A0A529LTS4-F1
#
_entry.id   AF-A0A529LTS4-F1
#
_cell.length_a   1.000
_cell.length_b   1.000
_cell.length_c   1.000
_cell.angle_alpha   90.00
_cell.angle_beta   90.00
_cell.angle_gamma   90.00
#
_symmetry.space_group_name_H-M   'P 1'
#
loop_
_entity.id
_entity.type
_entity.pdbx_description
1 polymer ?
#
loop_
_entity_poly.entity_id
_entity_poly.type
_entity_poly.pdbx_seq_one_letter_code
_entity_poly.pdbx_strand_id
1 'polypeptide(L)'
;TIARQLGFAIERERAETTAARLSALVESSDDAILAMDMHGIVTDWNSGAERLYGYGREEMVGRPLMSLIPPDRQNEEREILARIRNGEHVGHFETVRMHKDGSSIPISLTASPIPDASGAIVGVSK
;
A
#
# COMPACT_ATOMS: atom_id res chain seq x y z
N THR A 1 13.22 -6.77 37.82
CA THR A 1 12.55 -5.82 38.74
C THR A 1 11.26 -5.35 38.12
N ILE A 2 10.21 -5.18 38.93
CA ILE A 2 8.87 -4.72 38.53
C ILE A 2 8.94 -3.44 37.66
N ALA A 3 9.85 -2.51 37.97
CA ALA A 3 10.08 -1.29 37.18
C ALA A 3 10.43 -1.55 35.69
N ARG A 4 11.21 -2.60 35.38
CA ARG A 4 11.56 -2.95 33.99
C ARG A 4 10.34 -3.54 33.25
N GLN A 5 9.57 -4.39 33.92
CA GLN A 5 8.35 -4.98 33.35
C GLN A 5 7.27 -3.92 33.10
N LEU A 6 7.11 -2.96 34.03
CA LEU A 6 6.19 -1.85 33.87
C LEU A 6 6.61 -0.93 32.72
N GLY A 7 7.90 -0.63 32.59
CA GLY A 7 8.43 0.14 31.46
C GLY A 7 8.15 -0.52 30.10
N PHE A 8 8.37 -1.84 29.97
CA PHE A 8 8.03 -2.56 28.74
C PHE A 8 6.54 -2.55 28.42
N ALA A 9 5.67 -2.66 29.44
CA ALA A 9 4.22 -2.65 29.24
C ALA A 9 3.73 -1.28 28.73
N ILE A 10 4.23 -0.18 29.31
CA ILE A 10 3.87 1.18 28.90
C ILE A 10 4.32 1.47 27.47
N GLU A 11 5.55 1.10 27.11
CA GLU A 11 6.05 1.30 25.74
C GLU A 11 5.25 0.49 24.72
N ARG A 12 4.87 -0.75 25.06
CA ARG A 12 4.02 -1.58 24.21
C ARG A 12 2.64 -0.98 24.00
N GLU A 13 1.97 -0.56 25.08
CA GLU A 13 0.65 0.09 25.01
C GLU A 13 0.70 1.35 24.14
N ARG A 14 1.77 2.13 24.28
CA ARG A 14 1.98 3.34 23.49
C ARG A 14 2.17 3.01 22.01
N ALA A 15 2.98 2.00 21.69
CA ALA A 15 3.18 1.54 20.32
C ALA A 15 1.87 1.01 19.70
N GLU A 16 1.10 0.21 20.43
CA GLU A 16 -0.20 -0.30 19.99
C GLU A 16 -1.20 0.85 19.75
N THR A 17 -1.25 1.83 20.64
CA THR A 17 -2.11 3.02 20.49
C THR A 17 -1.72 3.85 19.27
N THR A 18 -0.42 4.07 19.05
CA THR A 18 0.06 4.79 17.86
C THR A 18 -0.26 4.02 16.58
N ALA A 19 -0.07 2.71 16.55
CA ALA A 19 -0.40 1.87 15.39
C ALA A 19 -1.91 1.91 15.08
N ALA A 20 -2.77 1.77 16.09
CA ALA A 20 -4.22 1.84 15.93
C ALA A 20 -4.66 3.21 15.39
N ARG A 21 -4.06 4.31 15.90
CA ARG A 21 -4.37 5.66 15.41
C ARG A 21 -3.95 5.85 13.95
N LEU A 22 -2.76 5.41 13.56
CA LEU A 22 -2.28 5.52 12.18
C LEU A 22 -3.13 4.68 11.23
N SER A 23 -3.48 3.45 11.64
CA SER A 23 -4.39 2.58 10.89
C SER A 23 -5.75 3.25 10.68
N ALA A 24 -6.34 3.85 11.72
CA ALA A 24 -7.61 4.55 11.61
C ALA A 24 -7.55 5.73 10.62
N LEU A 25 -6.43 6.48 10.59
CA LEU A 25 -6.25 7.60 9.65
C LEU A 25 -6.22 7.10 8.20
N VAL A 26 -5.43 6.06 7.92
CA VAL A 26 -5.36 5.44 6.59
C VAL A 26 -6.72 4.87 6.18
N GLU A 27 -7.41 4.19 7.10
CA GLU A 27 -8.69 3.55 6.84
C GLU A 27 -9.80 4.57 6.59
N SER A 28 -9.76 5.73 7.24
CA SER A 28 -10.73 6.81 7.05
C SER A 28 -10.50 7.68 5.81
N SER A 29 -9.40 7.47 5.10
CA SER A 29 -9.07 8.27 3.90
C SER A 29 -10.08 8.02 2.78
N ASP A 30 -10.42 9.09 2.06
CA ASP A 30 -11.18 8.99 0.81
C ASP A 30 -10.31 8.52 -0.36
N ASP A 31 -9.02 8.87 -0.34
CA ASP A 31 -8.06 8.37 -1.31
C ASP A 31 -7.81 6.88 -1.10
N ALA A 32 -7.65 6.18 -2.23
CA ALA A 32 -7.18 4.81 -2.24
C ALA A 32 -5.72 4.76 -1.78
N ILE A 33 -5.48 4.00 -0.72
CA ILE A 33 -4.16 3.74 -0.16
C ILE A 33 -3.96 2.23 -0.10
N LEU A 34 -2.86 1.76 -0.67
CA LEU A 34 -2.51 0.35 -0.69
C LEU A 34 -1.00 0.16 -0.49
N ALA A 35 -0.62 -1.05 -0.13
CA ALA A 35 0.77 -1.48 -0.19
C ALA A 35 0.90 -2.83 -0.87
N MET A 36 2.07 -3.09 -1.42
CA MET A 36 2.45 -4.37 -1.99
C MET A 36 3.93 -4.67 -1.74
N ASP A 37 4.29 -5.96 -1.80
CA ASP A 37 5.69 -6.38 -1.78
C ASP A 37 6.39 -6.09 -3.13
N MET A 38 7.70 -6.36 -3.19
CA MET A 38 8.50 -6.17 -4.41
C MET A 38 8.22 -7.17 -5.55
N HIS A 39 7.36 -8.17 -5.31
CA HIS A 39 6.81 -9.09 -6.29
C HIS A 39 5.44 -8.61 -6.83
N GLY A 40 4.92 -7.50 -6.31
CA GLY A 40 3.65 -6.93 -6.71
C GLY A 40 2.43 -7.59 -6.05
N ILE A 41 2.63 -8.32 -4.95
CA ILE A 41 1.55 -8.93 -4.16
C ILE A 41 1.05 -7.91 -3.15
N VAL A 42 -0.24 -7.61 -3.19
CA VAL A 42 -0.87 -6.64 -2.29
C VAL A 42 -0.78 -7.12 -0.84
N THR A 43 -0.29 -6.27 0.04
CA THR A 43 -0.18 -6.53 1.48
C THR A 43 -1.23 -5.76 2.28
N ASP A 44 -1.61 -4.58 1.80
CA ASP A 44 -2.53 -3.67 2.50
C ASP A 44 -3.48 -2.98 1.53
N TRP A 45 -4.69 -2.69 2.00
CA TRP A 45 -5.79 -2.19 1.19
C TRP A 45 -6.80 -1.45 2.06
N ASN A 46 -6.87 -0.12 1.97
CA ASN A 46 -7.79 0.67 2.79
C ASN A 46 -9.21 0.74 2.19
N SER A 47 -10.16 1.26 2.97
CA SER A 47 -11.54 1.46 2.50
C SER A 47 -11.66 2.36 1.26
N GLY A 48 -10.76 3.34 1.08
CA GLY A 48 -10.70 4.18 -0.12
C GLY A 48 -10.41 3.35 -1.38
N ALA A 49 -9.49 2.38 -1.29
CA ALA A 49 -9.18 1.46 -2.37
C ALA A 49 -10.34 0.50 -2.66
N GLU A 50 -11.07 0.06 -1.63
CA GLU A 50 -12.30 -0.73 -1.83
C GLU A 50 -13.35 0.04 -2.62
N ARG A 51 -13.59 1.30 -2.26
CA ARG A 51 -14.54 2.16 -2.98
C ARG A 51 -14.09 2.46 -4.41
N LEU A 52 -12.80 2.74 -4.60
CA LEU A 52 -12.27 3.11 -5.90
C LEU A 52 -12.26 1.92 -6.86
N TYR A 53 -11.78 0.75 -6.45
CA TYR A 53 -11.58 -0.39 -7.36
C TYR A 53 -12.69 -1.45 -7.26
N GLY A 54 -13.57 -1.39 -6.27
CA GLY A 54 -14.71 -2.29 -6.09
C GLY A 54 -14.36 -3.66 -5.49
N TYR A 55 -13.10 -3.87 -5.11
CA TYR A 55 -12.64 -5.10 -4.45
C TYR A 55 -12.50 -4.88 -2.94
N GLY A 56 -13.00 -5.82 -2.14
CA GLY A 56 -12.74 -5.82 -0.71
C GLY A 56 -11.30 -6.20 -0.37
N ARG A 57 -10.81 -5.79 0.81
CA ARG A 57 -9.49 -6.12 1.34
C ARG A 57 -9.20 -7.63 1.26
N GLU A 58 -10.13 -8.46 1.69
CA GLU A 58 -9.99 -9.93 1.70
C GLU A 58 -9.84 -10.52 0.29
N GLU A 59 -10.32 -9.81 -0.74
CA GLU A 59 -10.20 -10.24 -2.13
C GLU A 59 -8.86 -9.85 -2.74
N MET A 60 -8.21 -8.79 -2.25
CA MET A 60 -6.99 -8.23 -2.84
C MET A 60 -5.73 -8.60 -2.08
N VAL A 61 -5.74 -8.62 -0.75
CA VAL A 61 -4.56 -8.97 0.03
C VAL A 61 -4.10 -10.39 -0.30
N GLY A 62 -2.81 -10.54 -0.58
CA GLY A 62 -2.20 -11.78 -1.05
C GLY A 62 -2.36 -12.04 -2.55
N ARG A 63 -2.98 -11.12 -3.32
CA ARG A 63 -3.12 -11.23 -4.78
C ARG A 63 -2.22 -10.24 -5.53
N PRO A 64 -1.88 -10.53 -6.80
CA PRO A 64 -1.11 -9.60 -7.63
C PRO A 64 -1.90 -8.32 -7.95
N LEU A 65 -1.28 -7.16 -7.77
CA LEU A 65 -1.85 -5.85 -8.18
C LEU A 65 -2.10 -5.78 -9.70
N MET A 66 -1.39 -6.59 -10.49
CA MET A 66 -1.49 -6.60 -11.95
C MET A 66 -2.90 -6.89 -12.48
N SER A 67 -3.79 -7.49 -11.68
CA SER A 67 -5.21 -7.67 -12.06
C SER A 67 -5.96 -6.35 -12.25
N LEU A 68 -5.52 -5.26 -11.62
CA LEU A 68 -6.10 -3.93 -11.74
C LEU A 68 -5.57 -3.14 -12.94
N ILE A 69 -4.62 -3.68 -13.70
CA ILE A 69 -3.91 -2.94 -14.74
C ILE A 69 -4.37 -3.43 -16.12
N PRO A 70 -4.85 -2.55 -17.00
CA PRO A 70 -5.20 -2.93 -18.36
C PRO A 70 -4.03 -3.68 -19.05
N PRO A 71 -4.29 -4.75 -19.82
CA PRO A 71 -3.24 -5.56 -20.43
C PRO A 71 -2.22 -4.77 -21.27
N ASP A 72 -2.68 -3.73 -21.96
CA ASP A 72 -1.88 -2.81 -22.77
C ASP A 72 -1.00 -1.85 -21.95
N ARG A 73 -1.24 -1.72 -20.64
CA ARG A 73 -0.55 -0.81 -19.72
C ARG A 73 0.34 -1.51 -18.68
N GLN A 74 0.46 -2.83 -18.74
CA GLN A 74 1.27 -3.63 -17.82
C GLN A 74 2.76 -3.22 -17.77
N ASN A 75 3.29 -2.58 -18.83
CA ASN A 75 4.65 -2.03 -18.84
C ASN A 75 4.83 -0.87 -17.85
N GLU A 76 3.82 -0.02 -17.68
CA GLU A 76 3.89 1.15 -16.79
C GLU A 76 4.21 0.72 -15.34
N GLU A 77 3.58 -0.37 -14.88
CA GLU A 77 3.81 -0.89 -13.54
C GLU A 77 5.20 -1.48 -13.37
N ARG A 78 5.74 -2.13 -14.42
CA ARG A 78 7.11 -2.62 -14.41
C ARG A 78 8.11 -1.48 -14.29
N GLU A 79 7.87 -0.38 -14.98
CA GLU A 79 8.70 0.82 -14.91
C GLU A 79 8.64 1.48 -13.52
N ILE A 80 7.44 1.60 -12.95
CA ILE A 80 7.26 2.08 -11.58
C ILE A 80 8.08 1.21 -10.61
N LEU A 81 7.91 -0.11 -10.65
CA LEU A 81 8.65 -1.03 -9.78
C LEU A 81 10.17 -0.96 -9.98
N ALA A 82 10.65 -0.75 -11.21
CA ALA A 82 12.08 -0.57 -11.48
C ALA A 82 12.62 0.70 -10.81
N ARG A 83 11.88 1.81 -10.87
CA ARG A 83 12.26 3.07 -10.20
C ARG A 83 12.22 2.93 -8.68
N ILE A 84 11.17 2.29 -8.14
CA ILE A 84 11.08 2.02 -6.70
C ILE A 84 12.26 1.15 -6.22
N ARG A 85 12.71 0.15 -7.00
CA ARG A 85 13.90 -0.66 -6.66
C ARG A 85 15.18 0.19 -6.52
N ASN A 86 15.26 1.32 -7.21
CA ASN A 86 16.37 2.26 -7.09
C ASN A 86 16.21 3.25 -5.93
N GLY A 87 15.17 3.11 -5.11
CA GLY A 87 14.85 4.03 -4.02
C GLY A 87 14.19 5.32 -4.47
N GLU A 88 13.77 5.41 -5.75
CA GLU A 88 13.10 6.60 -6.27
C GLU A 88 11.65 6.65 -5.78
N HIS A 89 11.15 7.87 -5.60
CA HIS A 89 9.72 8.13 -5.49
C HIS A 89 9.14 8.43 -6.87
N VAL A 90 7.95 7.89 -7.17
CA VAL A 90 7.19 8.22 -8.37
C VAL A 90 6.03 9.13 -7.96
N GLY A 91 6.09 10.40 -8.37
CA GLY A 91 5.00 11.35 -8.14
C GLY A 91 4.13 11.54 -9.38
N HIS A 92 2.83 11.78 -9.16
CA HIS A 92 1.84 12.24 -10.14
C HIS A 92 1.88 11.48 -11.49
N PHE A 93 1.78 10.16 -11.44
CA PHE A 93 1.70 9.33 -12.63
C PHE A 93 0.23 9.12 -13.03
N GLU A 94 -0.20 9.77 -14.11
CA GLU A 94 -1.55 9.62 -14.64
C GLU A 94 -1.66 8.34 -15.48
N THR A 95 -2.65 7.50 -15.16
CA THR A 95 -2.87 6.21 -15.83
C THR A 95 -4.33 5.76 -15.72
N VAL A 96 -4.63 4.59 -16.26
CA VAL A 96 -5.91 3.92 -16.16
C VAL A 96 -5.74 2.59 -15.42
N ARG A 97 -6.70 2.28 -14.56
CA ARG A 97 -6.85 0.99 -13.88
C ARG A 97 -8.21 0.37 -14.18
N MET A 98 -8.40 -0.88 -13.81
CA MET A 98 -9.65 -1.61 -14.00
C MET A 98 -10.40 -1.73 -12.67
N HIS A 99 -11.65 -1.32 -12.67
CA HIS A 99 -12.61 -1.61 -11.62
C HIS A 99 -13.02 -3.08 -11.67
N LYS A 100 -13.54 -3.62 -10.56
CA LYS A 100 -14.06 -4.99 -10.48
C LYS A 100 -15.17 -5.31 -11.48
N ASP A 101 -15.99 -4.32 -11.85
CA ASP A 101 -17.04 -4.48 -12.85
C ASP A 101 -16.53 -4.43 -14.30
N GLY A 102 -15.22 -4.25 -14.50
CA GLY A 102 -14.57 -4.17 -15.81
C GLY A 102 -14.49 -2.77 -16.41
N SER A 103 -15.02 -1.74 -15.73
CA SER A 103 -14.89 -0.36 -16.18
C SER A 103 -13.46 0.18 -15.99
N SER A 104 -13.07 1.13 -16.84
CA SER A 104 -11.79 1.81 -16.77
C SER A 104 -11.87 3.00 -15.81
N ILE A 105 -10.90 3.10 -14.91
CA ILE A 105 -10.79 4.17 -13.92
C ILE A 105 -9.54 5.01 -14.23
N PRO A 106 -9.68 6.26 -14.67
CA PRO A 106 -8.54 7.17 -14.74
C PRO A 106 -8.11 7.53 -13.31
N ILE A 107 -6.82 7.40 -13.02
CA ILE A 107 -6.23 7.73 -11.73
C ILE A 107 -4.95 8.53 -11.91
N SER A 108 -4.61 9.32 -10.89
CA SER A 108 -3.26 9.82 -10.68
C SER A 108 -2.70 9.11 -9.47
N LEU A 109 -1.61 8.37 -9.66
CA LEU A 109 -0.99 7.61 -8.57
C LEU A 109 0.36 8.20 -8.17
N THR A 110 0.70 8.00 -6.91
CA THR A 110 2.07 8.12 -6.42
C THR A 110 2.56 6.74 -6.00
N ALA A 111 3.87 6.55 -5.94
CA ALA A 111 4.47 5.33 -5.41
C ALA A 111 5.74 5.65 -4.64
N SER A 112 5.86 5.09 -3.44
CA SER A 112 7.02 5.28 -2.56
C SER A 112 7.60 3.93 -2.12
N PRO A 113 8.94 3.82 -1.98
CA PRO A 113 9.56 2.64 -1.40
C PRO A 113 9.21 2.52 0.08
N ILE A 114 8.95 1.29 0.53
CA ILE A 114 8.84 0.94 1.95
C ILE A 114 10.14 0.23 2.35
N PRO A 115 11.02 0.87 3.15
CA PRO A 115 12.22 0.23 3.65
C PRO A 115 11.95 -0.61 4.91
N ASP A 116 12.74 -1.65 5.12
CA ASP A 116 12.85 -2.33 6.41
C ASP A 116 13.82 -1.62 7.37
N ALA A 117 14.04 -2.20 8.55
CA ALA A 117 14.94 -1.64 9.56
C ALA A 117 16.42 -1.57 9.13
N SER A 118 16.82 -2.31 8.10
CA SER A 118 18.17 -2.27 7.52
C SER A 118 18.31 -1.23 6.39
N GLY A 119 17.19 -0.63 5.96
CA GLY A 119 17.12 0.27 4.83
C GLY A 119 16.91 -0.43 3.48
N ALA A 120 16.75 -1.76 3.47
CA ALA A 120 16.43 -2.50 2.26
C ALA A 120 14.97 -2.27 1.86
N ILE A 121 14.71 -2.07 0.57
CA ILE A 121 13.35 -1.83 0.06
C ILE A 121 12.61 -3.16 0.03
N VAL A 122 11.56 -3.29 0.84
CA VAL A 122 10.77 -4.52 0.99
C VAL A 122 9.38 -4.42 0.35
N GLY A 123 8.93 -3.21 0.01
CA GLY A 123 7.64 -3.02 -0.62
C GLY A 123 7.45 -1.64 -1.21
N VAL A 124 6.22 -1.38 -1.61
CA VAL A 124 5.77 -0.15 -2.28
C VAL A 124 4.46 0.28 -1.65
N SER A 125 4.35 1.54 -1.26
CA SER A 125 3.07 2.18 -0.92
C SER A 125 2.57 2.99 -2.10
N LYS A 126 1.26 2.95 -2.37
CA LYS A 126 0.60 3.79 -3.37
C LYS A 126 -0.64 4.45 -2.81
#